data_AF-A0A0V0V957-F1
#
_entry.id   AF-A0A0V0V957-F1
#
_cell.length_a   1.000
_cell.length_b   1.000
_cell.length_c   1.000
_cell.angle_alpha   90.00
_cell.angle_beta   90.00
_cell.angle_gamma   90.00
#
_symmetry.space_group_name_H-M   'P 1'
#
loop_
_entity.id
_entity.type
_entity.pdbx_description
1 polymer ?
#
loop_
_entity_poly.entity_id
_entity_poly.type
_entity_poly.pdbx_seq_one_letter_code
_entity_poly.pdbx_strand_id
1 'polypeptide(L)'
;MTTRRRDRASENELARTWRQIRWSHPAAGCYSCIFTEPSSDDFDENVSDYLKQEEHLIASTSTSGELSVAAADSKEFTCKSGRVWTTSVPSATQTRSHNAVRQMSAVLRTTASGIQCPGDALKLLITFAMVNLIVQNTNKIENVRREWNEKHPDAMKSWKPTDEKEIYAFIGLLLISGVFKSSDKSVSDLWSLNNGRPIFQTVMTENRFKDLLKFCRFDDNSTRAARLKCDKPAAFRNMWTLFQTNLKNICTPSAFLTVDEQLVSTRARSSLRQYMPCKPGKYGIKILWCCDAETSYPLAGEICAGKQPGKTGRMNVANLGKRSVRPWCGKGRNITMDYHWRKIC
;
A
#
# COMPACT_ATOMS: atom_id res chain seq x y z
N MET A 1 35.71 -27.39 12.37
CA MET A 1 35.44 -25.96 12.63
C MET A 1 34.66 -25.35 11.46
N THR A 2 33.32 -25.39 11.44
CA THR A 2 32.50 -24.57 10.51
C THR A 2 30.99 -24.76 10.76
N THR A 3 30.43 -24.22 11.85
CA THR A 3 28.96 -24.19 12.06
C THR A 3 28.42 -22.90 12.68
N ARG A 4 29.17 -21.79 12.68
CA ARG A 4 28.74 -20.51 13.28
C ARG A 4 28.25 -19.42 12.31
N ARG A 5 28.05 -19.72 11.02
CA ARG A 5 27.75 -18.69 9.99
C ARG A 5 26.29 -18.59 9.52
N ARG A 6 25.37 -19.48 9.92
CA ARG A 6 23.98 -19.48 9.42
C ARG A 6 22.99 -18.61 10.21
N ASP A 7 23.24 -18.34 11.49
CA ASP A 7 22.23 -17.65 12.33
C ASP A 7 22.32 -16.12 12.30
N ARG A 8 23.48 -15.52 12.01
CA ARG A 8 23.62 -14.04 11.94
C ARG A 8 22.96 -13.39 10.71
N ALA A 9 22.61 -14.16 9.69
CA ALA A 9 22.04 -13.61 8.47
C ALA A 9 20.55 -13.28 8.60
N SER A 10 19.80 -14.00 9.44
CA SER A 10 18.34 -13.83 9.60
C SER A 10 17.96 -12.69 10.56
N GLU A 11 18.79 -12.41 11.58
CA GLU A 11 18.55 -11.30 12.53
C GLU A 11 18.72 -9.91 11.90
N ASN A 12 19.59 -9.78 10.89
CA ASN A 12 19.83 -8.51 10.19
C ASN A 12 18.84 -8.24 9.03
N GLU A 13 17.95 -9.20 8.71
CA GLU A 13 17.11 -9.15 7.51
C GLU A 13 15.70 -8.57 7.78
N LEU A 14 15.22 -8.62 9.03
CA LEU A 14 13.92 -8.05 9.44
C LEU A 14 13.97 -6.54 9.75
N ALA A 15 15.15 -5.97 10.00
CA ALA A 15 15.31 -4.54 10.34
C ALA A 15 15.35 -3.60 9.10
N ARG A 16 15.62 -4.13 7.90
CA ARG A 16 16.02 -3.34 6.71
C ARG A 16 14.89 -2.85 5.80
N THR A 17 13.61 -3.02 6.15
CA THR A 17 12.49 -2.83 5.21
C THR A 17 11.83 -1.44 5.18
N TRP A 18 12.38 -0.43 5.84
CA TRP A 18 11.74 0.90 5.89
C TRP A 18 12.62 1.99 5.28
N ARG A 19 12.41 2.28 3.99
CA ARG A 19 12.83 3.52 3.33
C ARG A 19 11.63 4.22 2.67
N GLN A 20 11.47 5.49 3.07
CA GLN A 20 10.95 6.65 2.35
C GLN A 20 9.61 6.53 1.59
N ILE A 21 8.58 7.08 2.23
CA ILE A 21 7.46 7.73 1.56
C ILE A 21 7.92 9.17 1.27
N ARG A 22 8.02 9.53 -0.01
CA ARG A 22 8.16 10.93 -0.44
C ARG A 22 7.14 11.12 -1.57
N TRP A 23 6.12 11.93 -1.33
CA TRP A 23 5.15 12.34 -2.34
C TRP A 23 5.69 13.59 -3.02
N SER A 24 6.01 13.51 -4.30
CA SER A 24 6.22 14.67 -5.16
C SER A 24 4.87 15.10 -5.75
N HIS A 25 4.50 16.37 -5.54
CA HIS A 25 3.29 16.96 -6.12
C HIS A 25 3.43 17.09 -7.65
N PRO A 26 2.41 16.74 -8.45
CA PRO A 26 2.30 17.21 -9.81
C PRO A 26 1.41 18.46 -9.85
N ALA A 27 1.98 19.57 -10.31
CA ALA A 27 1.24 20.67 -10.91
C ALA A 27 0.88 20.26 -12.35
N ALA A 28 -0.41 20.33 -12.72
CA ALA A 28 -0.90 20.80 -14.02
C ALA A 28 -2.37 20.38 -14.30
N GLY A 29 -3.18 21.39 -14.66
CA GLY A 29 -4.23 21.36 -15.69
C GLY A 29 -5.31 20.27 -15.62
N CYS A 30 -6.48 20.62 -15.05
CA CYS A 30 -7.68 19.80 -15.13
C CYS A 30 -8.52 20.21 -16.36
N TYR A 31 -8.67 19.32 -17.34
CA TYR A 31 -9.71 19.41 -18.38
C TYR A 31 -10.67 18.22 -18.21
N SER A 32 -11.97 18.50 -18.13
CA SER A 32 -13.04 17.52 -17.97
C SER A 32 -13.39 16.85 -19.31
N CYS A 33 -13.57 15.52 -19.32
CA CYS A 33 -14.07 14.78 -20.50
C CYS A 33 -15.33 13.97 -20.18
N ILE A 34 -16.28 13.99 -21.12
CA ILE A 34 -17.44 13.12 -21.21
C ILE A 34 -17.05 11.92 -22.08
N PHE A 35 -17.38 10.70 -21.68
CA PHE A 35 -17.10 9.49 -22.48
C PHE A 35 -18.38 8.73 -22.84
N THR A 36 -18.46 8.33 -24.11
CA THR A 36 -19.22 7.20 -24.65
C THR A 36 -18.22 6.15 -25.17
N GLU A 37 -18.55 4.87 -24.98
CA GLU A 37 -17.69 3.69 -25.21
C GLU A 37 -17.37 3.44 -26.71
N PRO A 38 -16.18 2.88 -27.00
CA PRO A 38 -16.07 1.95 -28.11
C PRO A 38 -15.40 0.61 -27.73
N SER A 39 -15.73 -0.39 -28.56
CA SER A 39 -15.45 -1.83 -28.48
C SER A 39 -13.97 -2.22 -28.50
N SER A 40 -13.70 -3.37 -27.90
CA SER A 40 -12.43 -4.10 -27.92
C SER A 40 -12.03 -4.54 -29.32
N ASP A 41 -10.82 -4.20 -29.74
CA ASP A 41 -9.77 -5.16 -30.11
C ASP A 41 -8.49 -4.38 -30.50
N ASP A 42 -7.38 -5.10 -30.59
CA ASP A 42 -6.01 -4.71 -31.00
C ASP A 42 -5.04 -4.18 -29.91
N PHE A 43 -4.17 -5.10 -29.51
CA PHE A 43 -2.87 -4.85 -28.92
C PHE A 43 -1.83 -4.85 -30.05
N ASP A 44 -1.00 -3.81 -30.14
CA ASP A 44 0.32 -3.97 -30.73
C ASP A 44 1.39 -3.09 -30.04
N GLU A 45 2.58 -3.65 -29.89
CA GLU A 45 3.73 -3.13 -29.15
C GLU A 45 4.57 -2.18 -30.02
N ASN A 46 4.67 -0.89 -29.66
CA ASN A 46 5.90 -0.12 -29.93
C ASN A 46 5.97 1.17 -29.10
N VAL A 47 6.72 1.13 -27.99
CA VAL A 47 6.87 2.25 -27.02
C VAL A 47 8.12 3.10 -27.31
N SER A 48 8.96 2.70 -28.26
CA SER A 48 10.25 3.35 -28.54
C SER A 48 10.15 4.64 -29.36
N ASP A 49 9.13 4.80 -30.20
CA ASP A 49 9.05 5.94 -31.13
C ASP A 49 8.42 7.20 -30.52
N TYR A 50 7.72 7.07 -29.40
CA TYR A 50 7.02 8.19 -28.76
C TYR A 50 7.96 9.19 -28.08
N LEU A 51 9.11 8.74 -27.58
CA LEU A 51 10.03 9.60 -26.82
C LEU A 51 10.85 10.57 -27.69
N LYS A 52 11.02 10.27 -28.99
CA LYS A 52 11.79 11.14 -29.90
C LYS A 52 10.98 12.33 -30.42
N GLN A 53 9.66 12.24 -30.38
CA GLN A 53 8.77 13.29 -30.92
C GLN A 53 8.50 14.42 -29.91
N GLU A 54 8.69 14.14 -28.62
CA GLU A 54 8.44 15.09 -27.53
C GLU A 54 9.58 16.12 -27.36
N GLU A 55 10.84 15.73 -27.62
CA GLU A 55 11.98 16.67 -27.57
C GLU A 55 11.97 17.73 -28.67
N HIS A 56 11.38 17.42 -29.85
CA HIS A 56 11.33 18.36 -30.97
C HIS A 56 10.28 19.47 -30.81
N LEU A 57 9.25 19.25 -29.98
CA LEU A 57 8.15 20.20 -29.76
C LEU A 57 8.46 21.25 -28.69
N ILE A 58 9.42 20.99 -27.80
CA ILE A 58 9.79 21.90 -26.70
C ILE A 58 10.72 23.02 -27.20
N ALA A 59 11.42 22.83 -28.31
CA ALA A 59 12.41 23.78 -28.81
C ALA A 59 11.81 25.01 -29.54
N SER A 60 10.53 25.01 -29.91
CA SER A 60 9.97 26.04 -30.83
C SER A 60 9.15 27.16 -30.17
N THR A 61 9.06 27.24 -28.83
CA THR A 61 8.24 28.26 -28.16
C THR A 61 9.05 29.08 -27.16
N SER A 62 9.97 29.90 -27.67
CA SER A 62 10.49 31.06 -26.94
C SER A 62 10.44 32.31 -27.82
N THR A 63 9.26 32.96 -27.88
CA THR A 63 9.20 34.37 -28.24
C THR A 63 7.99 35.01 -27.57
N SER A 64 8.27 35.98 -26.70
CA SER A 64 7.31 36.83 -26.02
C SER A 64 6.74 37.87 -26.99
N GLY A 65 5.42 37.87 -27.18
CA GLY A 65 4.70 38.91 -27.88
C GLY A 65 3.28 39.04 -27.32
N GLU A 66 2.92 40.26 -26.89
CA GLU A 66 1.57 40.63 -26.45
C GLU A 66 0.54 40.33 -27.55
N LEU A 67 -0.62 39.77 -27.19
CA LEU A 67 -1.75 39.64 -28.12
C LEU A 67 -3.05 40.16 -27.49
N SER A 68 -3.58 41.19 -28.15
CA SER A 68 -4.93 41.72 -28.05
C SER A 68 -5.99 40.64 -28.33
N VAL A 69 -7.13 40.76 -27.65
CA VAL A 69 -8.30 39.88 -27.78
C VAL A 69 -8.95 40.08 -29.15
N ALA A 70 -8.66 39.18 -30.10
CA ALA A 70 -9.42 39.01 -31.33
C ALA A 70 -10.32 37.76 -31.20
N ALA A 71 -11.54 37.85 -31.72
CA ALA A 71 -12.56 36.80 -31.67
C ALA A 71 -12.00 35.44 -32.12
N ALA A 72 -12.08 34.44 -31.25
CA ALA A 72 -11.48 33.13 -31.48
C ALA A 72 -12.37 32.29 -32.42
N ASP A 73 -11.87 32.02 -33.62
CA ASP A 73 -12.38 30.96 -34.49
C ASP A 73 -12.36 29.61 -33.74
N SER A 74 -13.49 28.89 -33.75
CA SER A 74 -13.58 27.55 -33.18
C SER A 74 -12.74 26.59 -34.02
N LYS A 75 -11.65 26.08 -33.45
CA LYS A 75 -10.77 25.08 -34.07
C LYS A 75 -11.11 23.70 -33.51
N GLU A 76 -11.36 22.77 -34.41
CA GLU A 76 -11.54 21.36 -34.09
C GLU A 76 -10.23 20.58 -34.32
N PHE A 77 -9.88 19.71 -33.37
CA PHE A 77 -8.69 18.88 -33.37
C PHE A 77 -9.09 17.42 -33.18
N THR A 78 -8.85 16.59 -34.18
CA THR A 78 -9.18 15.15 -34.13
C THR A 78 -7.97 14.35 -33.68
N CYS A 79 -8.10 13.57 -32.60
CA CYS A 79 -7.04 12.68 -32.15
C CYS A 79 -7.09 11.32 -32.88
N LYS A 80 -6.02 10.52 -32.75
CA LYS A 80 -5.90 9.18 -33.36
C LYS A 80 -7.02 8.21 -32.97
N SER A 81 -7.70 8.43 -31.84
CA SER A 81 -8.84 7.61 -31.41
C SER A 81 -10.18 8.06 -32.04
N GLY A 82 -10.16 8.98 -33.02
CA GLY A 82 -11.35 9.55 -33.65
C GLY A 82 -12.09 10.60 -32.82
N ARG A 83 -11.60 10.95 -31.61
CA ARG A 83 -12.24 11.99 -30.79
C ARG A 83 -11.85 13.39 -31.28
N VAL A 84 -12.87 14.24 -31.41
CA VAL A 84 -12.73 15.64 -31.81
C VAL A 84 -12.75 16.53 -30.57
N TRP A 85 -11.75 17.39 -30.45
CA TRP A 85 -11.63 18.42 -29.42
C TRP A 85 -11.91 19.76 -30.05
N THR A 86 -12.70 20.62 -29.41
CA THR A 86 -13.00 21.95 -29.94
C THR A 86 -12.56 23.03 -28.96
N THR A 87 -12.10 24.16 -29.47
CA THR A 87 -11.87 25.37 -28.65
C THR A 87 -13.16 26.09 -28.28
N SER A 88 -14.30 25.73 -28.90
CA SER A 88 -15.60 26.27 -28.51
C SER A 88 -16.05 25.67 -27.18
N VAL A 89 -16.18 26.50 -26.14
CA VAL A 89 -16.75 26.09 -24.86
C VAL A 89 -18.23 25.72 -25.08
N PRO A 90 -18.67 24.50 -24.76
CA PRO A 90 -20.08 24.13 -24.86
C PRO A 90 -20.93 25.06 -24.01
N SER A 91 -22.14 25.42 -24.48
CA SER A 91 -23.09 26.17 -23.66
C SER A 91 -23.37 25.42 -22.36
N ALA A 92 -23.41 26.15 -21.24
CA ALA A 92 -23.52 25.58 -19.89
C ALA A 92 -24.78 24.70 -19.78
N THR A 93 -24.61 23.41 -20.01
CA THR A 93 -25.66 22.41 -19.89
C THR A 93 -25.68 21.93 -18.44
N GLN A 94 -26.85 21.64 -17.89
CA GLN A 94 -26.98 21.12 -16.53
C GLN A 94 -26.04 19.92 -16.35
N THR A 95 -25.12 20.01 -15.37
CA THR A 95 -24.19 18.91 -15.06
C THR A 95 -25.00 17.64 -14.84
N ARG A 96 -24.72 16.61 -15.65
CA ARG A 96 -25.40 15.32 -15.53
C ARG A 96 -25.33 14.86 -14.07
N SER A 97 -26.41 14.29 -13.54
CA SER A 97 -26.53 13.93 -12.12
C SER A 97 -25.39 13.01 -11.63
N HIS A 98 -24.79 12.21 -12.51
CA HIS A 98 -23.61 11.37 -12.21
C HIS A 98 -22.28 12.13 -12.13
N ASN A 99 -22.18 13.32 -12.73
CA ASN A 99 -21.03 14.22 -12.67
C ASN A 99 -21.15 15.24 -11.52
N ALA A 100 -22.30 15.30 -10.85
CA ALA A 100 -22.49 16.19 -9.72
C ALA A 100 -21.64 15.71 -8.53
N VAL A 101 -20.61 16.49 -8.19
CA VAL A 101 -19.72 16.17 -7.09
C VAL A 101 -20.35 16.62 -5.78
N ARG A 102 -20.68 15.65 -4.91
CA ARG A 102 -21.52 15.90 -3.73
C ARG A 102 -20.74 16.13 -2.44
N GLN A 103 -19.52 15.62 -2.36
CA GLN A 103 -18.70 15.68 -1.16
C GLN A 103 -17.31 16.15 -1.54
N MET A 104 -17.00 17.41 -1.25
CA MET A 104 -15.73 18.05 -1.59
C MET A 104 -14.59 17.53 -0.74
N SER A 105 -14.78 17.45 0.57
CA SER A 105 -13.70 17.10 1.50
C SER A 105 -13.91 15.75 2.18
N ALA A 106 -12.80 15.15 2.57
CA ALA A 106 -12.81 13.95 3.38
C ALA A 106 -13.38 14.24 4.78
N VAL A 107 -14.16 13.28 5.31
CA VAL A 107 -14.80 13.42 6.62
C VAL A 107 -14.54 12.16 7.44
N LEU A 108 -13.93 12.33 8.61
CA LEU A 108 -13.81 11.26 9.60
C LEU A 108 -15.21 10.89 10.10
N ARG A 109 -15.61 9.64 9.88
CA ARG A 109 -16.91 9.09 10.34
C ARG A 109 -16.86 8.71 11.81
N THR A 110 -15.71 8.22 12.27
CA THR A 110 -15.54 7.89 13.68
C THR A 110 -15.54 9.18 14.48
N THR A 111 -16.27 9.19 15.58
CA THR A 111 -16.37 10.34 16.48
C THR A 111 -14.97 10.76 16.93
N ALA A 112 -14.47 11.85 16.33
CA ALA A 112 -13.21 12.47 16.70
C ALA A 112 -13.19 12.90 18.18
N SER A 113 -14.35 12.91 18.85
CA SER A 113 -14.49 13.19 20.28
C SER A 113 -13.80 12.18 21.20
N GLY A 114 -13.38 11.01 20.71
CA GLY A 114 -12.65 10.00 21.50
C GLY A 114 -11.13 10.02 21.36
N ILE A 115 -10.56 10.83 20.46
CA ILE A 115 -9.11 10.87 20.22
C ILE A 115 -8.50 11.94 21.14
N GLN A 116 -7.84 11.51 22.22
CA GLN A 116 -7.19 12.44 23.16
C GLN A 116 -5.68 12.51 22.94
N CYS A 117 -5.08 11.42 22.44
CA CYS A 117 -3.67 11.35 22.14
C CYS A 117 -3.39 10.63 20.81
N PRO A 118 -2.18 10.77 20.24
CA PRO A 118 -1.78 10.05 19.02
C PRO A 118 -1.92 8.52 19.13
N GLY A 119 -1.80 7.97 20.34
CA GLY A 119 -2.01 6.55 20.60
C GLY A 119 -3.44 6.09 20.35
N ASP A 120 -4.44 6.94 20.58
CA ASP A 120 -5.84 6.62 20.33
C ASP A 120 -6.12 6.56 18.82
N ALA A 121 -5.53 7.48 18.05
CA ALA A 121 -5.59 7.44 16.60
C ALA A 121 -4.95 6.17 16.03
N LEU A 122 -3.83 5.70 16.62
CA LEU A 122 -3.22 4.44 16.22
C LEU A 122 -4.13 3.23 16.50
N LYS A 123 -4.81 3.20 17.65
CA LYS A 123 -5.76 2.15 18.03
C LYS A 123 -7.02 2.16 17.15
N LEU A 124 -7.37 3.31 16.56
CA LEU A 124 -8.38 3.36 15.52
C LEU A 124 -7.92 2.62 14.28
N LEU A 125 -6.67 2.77 13.83
CA LEU A 125 -6.14 2.08 12.64
C LEU A 125 -5.86 0.59 12.87
N ILE A 126 -5.22 0.27 14.00
CA ILE A 126 -4.86 -1.08 14.43
C ILE A 126 -5.76 -1.42 15.61
N THR A 127 -6.92 -1.99 15.30
CA THR A 127 -7.97 -2.22 16.28
C THR A 127 -7.59 -3.30 17.30
N PHE A 128 -8.27 -3.29 18.44
CA PHE A 128 -8.15 -4.35 19.44
C PHE A 128 -8.37 -5.75 18.85
N ALA A 129 -9.33 -5.92 17.93
CA ALA A 129 -9.57 -7.20 17.26
C ALA A 129 -8.36 -7.69 16.45
N MET A 130 -7.65 -6.77 15.77
CA MET A 130 -6.43 -7.09 15.03
C MET A 130 -5.30 -7.50 15.97
N VAL A 131 -5.12 -6.78 17.09
CA VAL A 131 -4.09 -7.11 18.09
C VAL A 131 -4.41 -8.44 18.79
N ASN A 132 -5.66 -8.67 19.17
CA ASN A 132 -6.07 -9.94 19.77
C ASN A 132 -5.84 -11.12 18.82
N LEU A 133 -6.07 -10.95 17.51
CA LEU A 133 -5.73 -11.95 16.51
C LEU A 133 -4.22 -12.26 16.47
N ILE A 134 -3.36 -11.25 16.60
CA ILE A 134 -1.90 -11.43 16.71
C ILE A 134 -1.57 -12.21 17.99
N VAL A 135 -2.12 -11.79 19.14
CA VAL A 135 -1.89 -12.44 20.44
C VAL A 135 -2.25 -13.92 20.40
N GLN A 136 -3.48 -14.24 19.98
CA GLN A 136 -3.97 -15.61 19.92
C GLN A 136 -3.10 -16.51 19.04
N ASN A 137 -2.72 -16.03 17.85
CA ASN A 137 -1.95 -16.86 16.92
C ASN A 137 -0.46 -16.92 17.26
N THR A 138 0.09 -15.89 17.90
CA THR A 138 1.48 -15.87 18.36
C THR A 138 1.65 -16.83 19.55
N ASN A 139 0.70 -16.87 20.49
CA ASN A 139 0.77 -17.75 21.65
C ASN A 139 0.63 -19.24 21.32
N LYS A 140 0.07 -19.61 20.15
CA LYS A 140 0.08 -21.00 19.65
C LYS A 140 1.48 -21.57 19.43
N ILE A 141 2.54 -20.75 19.48
CA ILE A 141 3.93 -21.21 19.47
C ILE A 141 4.26 -22.17 20.62
N GLU A 142 3.50 -22.12 21.71
CA GLU A 142 3.63 -23.05 22.84
C GLU A 142 3.53 -24.52 22.39
N ASN A 143 2.61 -24.84 21.48
CA ASN A 143 2.49 -26.19 20.92
C ASN A 143 3.77 -26.63 20.20
N VAL A 144 4.37 -25.73 19.41
CA VAL A 144 5.63 -25.99 18.70
C VAL A 144 6.79 -26.16 19.68
N ARG A 145 6.81 -25.38 20.77
CA ARG A 145 7.85 -25.52 21.80
C ARG A 145 7.70 -26.83 22.57
N ARG A 146 6.47 -27.26 22.87
CA ARG A 146 6.20 -28.56 23.50
C ARG A 146 6.74 -29.71 22.64
N GLU A 147 6.39 -29.76 21.36
CA GLU A 147 6.90 -30.76 20.41
C GLU A 147 8.43 -30.73 20.27
N TRP A 148 9.05 -29.55 20.37
CA TRP A 148 10.50 -29.42 20.32
C TRP A 148 11.16 -29.91 21.61
N ASN A 149 10.58 -29.61 22.78
CA ASN A 149 11.07 -30.03 24.09
C ASN A 149 11.00 -31.54 24.27
N GLU A 150 9.95 -32.20 23.78
CA GLU A 150 9.83 -33.67 23.76
C GLU A 150 11.01 -34.33 23.04
N LYS A 151 11.54 -33.68 21.99
CA LYS A 151 12.69 -34.17 21.22
C LYS A 151 14.05 -33.73 21.79
N HIS A 152 14.07 -32.77 22.72
CA HIS A 152 15.28 -32.16 23.26
C HIS A 152 15.15 -31.92 24.78
N PRO A 153 15.06 -32.99 25.58
CA PRO A 153 14.86 -32.87 27.03
C PRO A 153 15.97 -32.09 27.74
N ASP A 154 17.21 -32.16 27.22
CA ASP A 154 18.38 -31.50 27.82
C ASP A 154 18.47 -29.99 27.51
N ALA A 155 17.59 -29.45 26.66
CA ALA A 155 17.69 -28.07 26.17
C ALA A 155 16.35 -27.33 26.17
N MET A 156 15.47 -27.63 27.12
CA MET A 156 14.09 -27.14 27.17
C MET A 156 13.95 -25.64 26.92
N LYS A 157 12.93 -25.29 26.14
CA LYS A 157 12.57 -23.93 25.76
C LYS A 157 11.16 -23.63 26.24
N SER A 158 11.01 -22.62 27.10
CA SER A 158 9.72 -22.08 27.51
C SER A 158 9.30 -20.90 26.61
N TRP A 159 8.00 -20.61 26.55
CA TRP A 159 7.45 -19.41 25.94
C TRP A 159 6.62 -18.68 26.99
N LYS A 160 6.91 -17.40 27.22
CA LYS A 160 6.01 -16.54 27.98
C LYS A 160 4.91 -16.04 27.05
N PRO A 161 3.62 -16.29 27.33
CA PRO A 161 2.53 -15.76 26.52
C PRO A 161 2.61 -14.23 26.41
N THR A 162 2.33 -13.71 25.23
CA THR A 162 2.16 -12.27 24.99
C THR A 162 0.72 -11.86 25.25
N ASP A 163 0.50 -10.63 25.70
CA ASP A 163 -0.81 -10.00 25.80
C ASP A 163 -0.93 -8.82 24.83
N GLU A 164 -2.08 -8.16 24.81
CA GLU A 164 -2.34 -7.04 23.90
C GLU A 164 -1.45 -5.83 24.23
N LYS A 165 -1.17 -5.59 25.52
CA LYS A 165 -0.33 -4.48 25.97
C LYS A 165 1.10 -4.65 25.45
N GLU A 166 1.65 -5.85 25.53
CA GLU A 166 2.98 -6.18 25.03
C GLU A 166 3.04 -6.08 23.50
N ILE A 167 2.00 -6.51 22.77
CA ILE A 167 1.95 -6.33 21.31
C ILE A 167 1.87 -4.85 20.91
N TYR A 168 1.10 -4.02 21.62
CA TYR A 168 1.10 -2.57 21.37
C TYR A 168 2.47 -1.95 21.67
N ALA A 169 3.12 -2.34 22.76
CA ALA A 169 4.47 -1.89 23.09
C ALA A 169 5.49 -2.29 22.02
N PHE A 170 5.40 -3.52 21.52
CA PHE A 170 6.20 -4.04 20.41
C PHE A 170 6.01 -3.21 19.12
N ILE A 171 4.76 -2.94 18.74
CA ILE A 171 4.44 -2.07 17.59
C ILE A 171 4.98 -0.65 17.81
N GLY A 172 4.87 -0.12 19.03
CA GLY A 172 5.43 1.17 19.41
C GLY A 172 6.94 1.24 19.19
N LEU A 173 7.69 0.22 19.61
CA LEU A 173 9.13 0.13 19.35
C LEU A 173 9.48 0.05 17.86
N LEU A 174 8.67 -0.66 17.06
CA LEU A 174 8.84 -0.68 15.61
C LEU A 174 8.64 0.72 15.00
N LEU A 175 7.61 1.45 15.43
CA LEU A 175 7.37 2.84 14.98
C LEU A 175 8.53 3.77 15.38
N ILE A 176 8.98 3.68 16.63
CA ILE A 176 10.11 4.46 17.15
C ILE A 176 11.40 4.17 16.36
N SER A 177 11.64 2.91 15.99
CA SER A 177 12.79 2.55 15.15
C SER A 177 12.76 3.25 13.78
N GLY A 178 11.56 3.41 13.21
CA GLY A 178 11.33 4.16 11.97
C GLY A 178 11.56 5.65 12.12
N VAL A 179 11.07 6.25 13.22
CA VAL A 179 11.31 7.67 13.56
C VAL A 179 12.79 7.98 13.64
N PHE A 180 13.57 7.10 14.28
CA PHE A 180 15.01 7.24 14.38
C PHE A 180 15.78 6.82 13.13
N LYS A 181 15.09 6.39 12.06
CA LYS A 181 15.67 5.91 10.81
C LYS A 181 16.68 4.78 11.01
N SER A 182 16.48 3.95 12.03
CA SER A 182 17.44 2.93 12.47
C SER A 182 17.31 1.60 11.69
N SER A 183 16.85 1.63 10.44
CA SER A 183 16.60 0.40 9.66
C SER A 183 17.89 -0.31 9.23
N ASP A 184 19.03 0.37 9.33
CA ASP A 184 20.36 -0.16 9.06
C ASP A 184 21.06 -0.70 10.32
N LYS A 185 20.54 -0.42 11.52
CA LYS A 185 21.11 -0.84 12.79
C LYS A 185 20.68 -2.27 13.15
N SER A 186 21.56 -3.00 13.80
CA SER A 186 21.19 -4.28 14.37
C SER A 186 20.28 -4.09 15.58
N VAL A 187 19.51 -5.12 15.94
CA VAL A 187 18.70 -5.10 17.16
C VAL A 187 19.58 -4.88 18.39
N SER A 188 20.76 -5.48 18.44
CA SER A 188 21.68 -5.31 19.57
C SER A 188 22.21 -3.88 19.69
N ASP A 189 22.39 -3.15 18.58
CA ASP A 189 22.79 -1.74 18.63
C ASP A 189 21.67 -0.85 19.21
N LEU A 190 20.41 -1.17 18.91
CA LEU A 190 19.25 -0.45 19.45
C LEU A 190 19.13 -0.61 20.97
N TRP A 191 19.53 -1.77 21.50
CA TRP A 191 19.53 -2.10 22.93
C TRP A 191 20.87 -1.88 23.62
N SER A 192 21.89 -1.36 22.93
CA SER A 192 23.21 -1.08 23.53
C SER A 192 23.13 -0.03 24.65
N LEU A 193 23.87 -0.22 25.74
CA LEU A 193 23.97 0.76 26.83
C LEU A 193 24.69 2.05 26.40
N ASN A 194 25.69 1.93 25.52
CA ASN A 194 26.55 3.05 25.14
C ASN A 194 25.96 3.84 23.96
N ASN A 195 25.43 3.12 22.96
CA ASN A 195 25.03 3.69 21.67
C ASN A 195 23.55 3.46 21.33
N GLY A 196 22.83 2.71 22.18
CA GLY A 196 21.42 2.44 22.02
C GLY A 196 20.58 3.59 22.55
N ARG A 197 19.26 3.39 22.57
CA ARG A 197 18.34 4.41 23.08
C ARG A 197 17.60 3.85 24.29
N PRO A 198 17.58 4.56 25.44
CA PRO A 198 17.00 4.04 26.67
C PRO A 198 15.58 3.52 26.51
N ILE A 199 14.77 4.16 25.66
CA ILE A 199 13.38 3.78 25.40
C ILE A 199 13.18 2.31 24.98
N PHE A 200 14.14 1.72 24.26
CA PHE A 200 14.04 0.31 23.86
C PHE A 200 14.18 -0.61 25.06
N GLN A 201 15.19 -0.37 25.91
CA GLN A 201 15.47 -1.16 27.11
C GLN A 201 14.40 -1.00 28.18
N THR A 202 13.84 0.21 28.33
CA THR A 202 12.79 0.50 29.32
C THR A 202 11.46 -0.16 28.97
N VAL A 203 11.19 -0.42 27.69
CA VAL A 203 9.90 -0.98 27.24
C VAL A 203 9.92 -2.51 27.25
N MET A 204 10.97 -3.15 26.74
CA MET A 204 11.14 -4.61 26.82
C MET A 204 12.60 -5.03 26.64
N THR A 205 12.93 -6.25 27.04
CA THR A 205 14.29 -6.78 26.88
C THR A 205 14.62 -7.07 25.41
N GLU A 206 15.90 -7.01 25.04
CA GLU A 206 16.37 -7.32 23.67
C GLU A 206 15.92 -8.73 23.24
N ASN A 207 16.10 -9.71 24.13
CA ASN A 207 15.73 -11.09 23.87
C ASN A 207 14.22 -11.24 23.63
N ARG A 208 13.38 -10.55 24.42
CA ARG A 208 11.94 -10.59 24.23
C ARG A 208 11.53 -9.95 22.90
N PHE A 209 12.13 -8.83 22.53
CA PHE A 209 11.88 -8.19 21.24
C PHE A 209 12.27 -9.10 20.05
N LYS A 210 13.44 -9.76 20.13
CA LYS A 210 13.88 -10.76 19.12
C LYS A 210 12.94 -11.95 19.04
N ASP A 211 12.45 -12.43 20.18
CA ASP A 211 11.46 -13.49 20.24
C ASP A 211 10.16 -13.09 19.54
N LEU A 212 9.62 -11.88 19.83
CA LEU A 212 8.43 -11.37 19.17
C LEU A 212 8.64 -11.16 17.67
N LEU A 213 9.78 -10.61 17.24
CA LEU A 213 10.14 -10.50 15.81
C LEU A 213 10.10 -11.86 15.09
N LYS A 214 10.56 -12.92 15.75
CA LYS A 214 10.66 -14.27 15.16
C LYS A 214 9.32 -15.01 15.17
N PHE A 215 8.56 -14.88 16.24
CA PHE A 215 7.40 -15.73 16.51
C PHE A 215 6.06 -15.05 16.28
N CYS A 216 6.00 -13.73 16.05
CA CYS A 216 4.76 -13.05 15.71
C CYS A 216 4.04 -13.70 14.52
N ARG A 217 2.74 -13.98 14.66
CA ARG A 217 1.88 -14.61 13.65
C ARG A 217 0.58 -13.82 13.45
N PHE A 218 0.05 -13.89 12.23
CA PHE A 218 -1.09 -13.10 11.76
C PHE A 218 -2.29 -13.95 11.31
N ASP A 219 -2.23 -15.27 11.50
CA ASP A 219 -3.27 -16.21 11.11
C ASP A 219 -3.09 -17.55 11.82
N ASP A 220 -4.13 -18.38 11.74
CA ASP A 220 -4.10 -19.72 12.29
C ASP A 220 -3.32 -20.67 11.37
N ASN A 221 -2.25 -21.26 11.91
CA ASN A 221 -1.40 -22.21 11.18
C ASN A 221 -2.13 -23.50 10.82
N SER A 222 -3.09 -23.95 11.65
CA SER A 222 -3.83 -25.21 11.45
C SER A 222 -4.63 -25.21 10.13
N THR A 223 -5.17 -24.05 9.74
CA THR A 223 -6.00 -23.90 8.53
C THR A 223 -5.21 -23.35 7.33
N ARG A 224 -3.98 -22.89 7.54
CA ARG A 224 -3.19 -22.18 6.51
C ARG A 224 -2.91 -23.05 5.28
N ALA A 225 -2.61 -24.34 5.48
CA ALA A 225 -2.32 -25.26 4.38
C ALA A 225 -3.50 -25.39 3.40
N ALA A 226 -4.74 -25.44 3.90
CA ALA A 226 -5.93 -25.48 3.06
C ALA A 226 -6.12 -24.16 2.30
N ARG A 227 -5.95 -23.01 2.97
CA ARG A 227 -6.12 -21.68 2.36
C ARG A 227 -5.07 -21.36 1.31
N LEU A 228 -3.84 -21.82 1.48
CA LEU A 228 -2.77 -21.67 0.49
C LEU A 228 -3.06 -22.36 -0.85
N LYS A 229 -4.02 -23.30 -0.90
CA LYS A 229 -4.45 -23.93 -2.16
C LYS A 229 -5.25 -22.99 -3.06
N CYS A 230 -5.75 -21.86 -2.55
CA CYS A 230 -6.54 -20.89 -3.32
C CYS A 230 -6.10 -19.44 -3.15
N ASP A 231 -5.40 -19.09 -2.05
CA ASP A 231 -4.96 -17.73 -1.76
C ASP A 231 -3.49 -17.69 -1.29
N LYS A 232 -2.60 -17.18 -2.14
CA LYS A 232 -1.17 -17.01 -1.82
C LYS A 232 -0.88 -16.18 -0.55
N PRO A 233 -1.51 -15.01 -0.33
CA PRO A 233 -1.31 -14.22 0.89
C PRO A 233 -2.10 -14.74 2.11
N ALA A 234 -2.53 -16.01 2.14
CA ALA A 234 -3.30 -16.60 3.24
C ALA A 234 -2.71 -16.29 4.63
N ALA A 235 -1.38 -16.31 4.77
CA ALA A 235 -0.69 -16.03 6.03
C ALA A 235 -0.99 -14.63 6.65
N PHE A 236 -1.46 -13.68 5.84
CA PHE A 236 -1.77 -12.31 6.27
C PHE A 236 -3.17 -11.85 5.85
N ARG A 237 -3.92 -12.70 5.14
CA ARG A 237 -5.21 -12.33 4.52
C ARG A 237 -6.22 -11.80 5.54
N ASN A 238 -6.35 -12.45 6.70
CA ASN A 238 -7.34 -12.06 7.70
C ASN A 238 -7.02 -10.67 8.28
N MET A 239 -5.75 -10.43 8.63
CA MET A 239 -5.29 -9.12 9.08
C MET A 239 -5.51 -8.04 8.04
N TRP A 240 -5.20 -8.32 6.77
CA TRP A 240 -5.40 -7.39 5.67
C TRP A 240 -6.88 -7.03 5.47
N THR A 241 -7.78 -8.02 5.54
CA THR A 241 -9.22 -7.80 5.41
C THR A 241 -9.75 -6.95 6.57
N LEU A 242 -9.35 -7.24 7.81
CA LEU A 242 -9.74 -6.43 8.97
C LEU A 242 -9.25 -4.98 8.83
N PHE A 243 -7.98 -4.80 8.44
CA PHE A 243 -7.40 -3.49 8.25
C PHE A 243 -8.13 -2.68 7.18
N GLN A 244 -8.39 -3.27 6.01
CA GLN A 244 -9.09 -2.57 4.93
C GLN A 244 -10.53 -2.23 5.27
N THR A 245 -11.27 -3.12 5.94
CA THR A 245 -12.64 -2.84 6.39
C THR A 245 -12.63 -1.64 7.34
N ASN A 246 -11.65 -1.61 8.25
CA ASN A 246 -11.51 -0.55 9.21
C ASN A 246 -11.15 0.80 8.57
N LEU A 247 -10.22 0.83 7.60
CA LEU A 247 -9.87 2.04 6.87
C LEU A 247 -11.09 2.73 6.23
N LYS A 248 -11.98 1.94 5.61
CA LYS A 248 -13.21 2.43 4.97
C LYS A 248 -14.23 2.97 5.96
N ASN A 249 -14.23 2.44 7.18
CA ASN A 249 -15.16 2.84 8.23
C ASN A 249 -14.73 4.14 8.91
N ILE A 250 -13.42 4.42 8.98
CA ILE A 250 -12.88 5.61 9.65
C ILE A 250 -13.15 6.87 8.84
N CYS A 251 -12.96 6.85 7.51
CA CYS A 251 -13.00 8.05 6.69
C CYS A 251 -13.94 7.89 5.50
N THR A 252 -14.81 8.89 5.30
CA THR A 252 -15.44 9.12 4.00
C THR A 252 -14.47 9.93 3.15
N PRO A 253 -14.12 9.49 1.93
CA PRO A 253 -13.23 10.26 1.09
C PRO A 253 -13.90 11.49 0.48
N SER A 254 -13.05 12.42 0.07
CA SER A 254 -13.32 13.59 -0.76
C SER A 254 -13.87 13.23 -2.13
N ALA A 255 -14.00 14.24 -2.98
CA ALA A 255 -14.40 14.14 -4.37
C ALA A 255 -13.37 13.40 -5.24
N PHE A 256 -12.09 13.45 -4.86
CA PHE A 256 -10.98 13.07 -5.71
C PHE A 256 -10.23 11.90 -5.09
N LEU A 257 -10.18 10.80 -5.83
CA LEU A 257 -9.45 9.60 -5.47
C LEU A 257 -8.27 9.43 -6.40
N THR A 258 -7.20 8.83 -5.88
CA THR A 258 -6.06 8.42 -6.68
C THR A 258 -5.82 6.92 -6.51
N VAL A 259 -5.51 6.25 -7.62
CA VAL A 259 -5.12 4.84 -7.63
C VAL A 259 -3.70 4.72 -8.16
N ASP A 260 -2.82 4.19 -7.31
CA ASP A 260 -1.41 4.00 -7.66
C ASP A 260 -0.83 2.79 -6.92
N GLU A 261 0.34 2.32 -7.36
CA GLU A 261 1.04 1.25 -6.71
C GLU A 261 2.11 1.69 -5.72
N GLN A 262 2.18 0.93 -4.64
CA GLN A 262 3.28 0.95 -3.69
C GLN A 262 4.05 -0.37 -3.75
N LEU A 263 5.38 -0.29 -3.77
CA LEU A 263 6.25 -1.45 -3.65
C LEU A 263 6.85 -1.50 -2.24
N VAL A 264 6.36 -2.42 -1.43
CA VAL A 264 6.93 -2.70 -0.10
C VAL A 264 8.20 -3.53 -0.31
N SER A 265 9.35 -2.86 -0.25
CA SER A 265 10.65 -3.46 -0.55
C SER A 265 10.94 -4.61 0.40
N THR A 266 11.29 -5.77 -0.15
CA THR A 266 11.69 -6.92 0.66
C THR A 266 12.65 -7.83 -0.11
N ARG A 267 13.64 -8.36 0.62
CA ARG A 267 14.54 -9.40 0.12
C ARG A 267 14.08 -10.81 0.48
N ALA A 268 13.07 -10.93 1.34
CA ALA A 268 12.54 -12.20 1.79
C ALA A 268 12.12 -13.08 0.61
N ARG A 269 12.40 -14.38 0.73
CA ARG A 269 11.96 -15.38 -0.24
C ARG A 269 10.45 -15.54 -0.10
N SER A 270 9.70 -14.98 -1.04
CA SER A 270 8.24 -15.04 -1.06
C SER A 270 7.74 -15.18 -2.49
N SER A 271 6.68 -15.95 -2.67
CA SER A 271 5.96 -16.08 -3.95
C SER A 271 5.16 -14.83 -4.33
N LEU A 272 5.04 -13.86 -3.41
CA LEU A 272 4.43 -12.54 -3.62
C LEU A 272 5.45 -11.49 -4.11
N ARG A 273 6.75 -11.83 -4.13
CA ARG A 273 7.80 -10.89 -4.51
C ARG A 273 7.74 -10.60 -6.01
N GLN A 274 7.73 -9.32 -6.36
CA GLN A 274 7.75 -8.80 -7.72
C GLN A 274 8.98 -7.95 -7.94
N TYR A 275 9.44 -7.90 -9.20
CA TYR A 275 10.52 -7.03 -9.64
C TYR A 275 9.92 -5.80 -10.35
N MET A 276 10.35 -4.60 -9.95
CA MET A 276 10.01 -3.34 -10.61
C MET A 276 11.29 -2.53 -10.82
N PRO A 277 11.82 -2.49 -12.05
CA PRO A 277 13.15 -1.91 -12.32
C PRO A 277 13.24 -0.42 -12.00
N CYS A 278 12.15 0.33 -12.18
CA CYS A 278 12.10 1.78 -12.02
C CYS A 278 11.86 2.26 -10.57
N LYS A 279 11.71 1.34 -9.60
CA LYS A 279 11.54 1.71 -8.18
C LYS A 279 12.89 1.58 -7.43
N PRO A 280 13.21 2.46 -6.46
CA PRO A 280 14.49 2.43 -5.73
C PRO A 280 14.78 1.07 -5.08
N GLY A 281 13.76 0.44 -4.49
CA GLY A 281 13.80 -0.95 -4.05
C GLY A 281 13.25 -1.85 -5.12
N LYS A 282 14.11 -2.38 -6.01
CA LYS A 282 13.66 -3.13 -7.20
C LYS A 282 12.85 -4.40 -6.92
N TYR A 283 12.93 -4.97 -5.72
CA TYR A 283 12.21 -6.19 -5.34
C TYR A 283 11.34 -5.95 -4.11
N GLY A 284 10.08 -6.36 -4.18
CA GLY A 284 9.15 -6.16 -3.07
C GLY A 284 7.78 -6.80 -3.28
N ILE A 285 6.88 -6.57 -2.34
CA ILE A 285 5.46 -6.92 -2.47
C ILE A 285 4.75 -5.69 -3.05
N LYS A 286 4.16 -5.83 -4.23
CA LYS A 286 3.38 -4.78 -4.89
C LYS A 286 1.98 -4.73 -4.26
N ILE A 287 1.55 -3.54 -3.83
CA ILE A 287 0.21 -3.25 -3.32
C ILE A 287 -0.37 -2.13 -4.17
N LEU A 288 -1.58 -2.32 -4.69
CA LEU A 288 -2.32 -1.27 -5.38
C LEU A 288 -3.20 -0.55 -4.36
N TRP A 289 -3.01 0.75 -4.18
CA TRP A 289 -3.77 1.55 -3.23
C TRP A 289 -4.78 2.42 -3.96
N CYS A 290 -5.97 2.53 -3.38
CA CYS A 290 -6.90 3.61 -3.63
C CYS A 290 -6.86 4.55 -2.42
N CYS A 291 -6.43 5.79 -2.65
CA CYS A 291 -6.29 6.81 -1.63
C CYS A 291 -7.15 8.01 -1.95
N ASP A 292 -7.51 8.75 -0.91
CA ASP A 292 -8.05 10.10 -1.03
C ASP A 292 -6.95 11.06 -1.53
N ALA A 293 -7.21 11.82 -2.59
CA ALA A 293 -6.20 12.67 -3.21
C ALA A 293 -5.89 13.93 -2.40
N GLU A 294 -6.85 14.44 -1.63
CA GLU A 294 -6.69 15.65 -0.82
C GLU A 294 -5.92 15.35 0.48
N THR A 295 -6.31 14.29 1.19
CA THR A 295 -5.75 13.94 2.51
C THR A 295 -4.65 12.90 2.47
N SER A 296 -4.40 12.29 1.30
CA SER A 296 -3.52 11.11 1.14
C SER A 296 -3.93 9.90 2.00
N TYR A 297 -5.18 9.86 2.48
CA TYR A 297 -5.66 8.80 3.35
C TYR A 297 -5.91 7.50 2.56
N PRO A 298 -5.39 6.33 3.00
CA PRO A 298 -5.60 5.07 2.30
C PRO A 298 -7.01 4.53 2.57
N LEU A 299 -7.75 4.21 1.51
CA LEU A 299 -9.13 3.74 1.61
C LEU A 299 -9.27 2.24 1.33
N ALA A 300 -8.55 1.73 0.33
CA ALA A 300 -8.50 0.31 0.00
C ALA A 300 -7.14 -0.04 -0.59
N GLY A 301 -6.68 -1.26 -0.34
CA GLY A 301 -5.40 -1.76 -0.82
C GLY A 301 -5.50 -3.20 -1.29
N GLU A 302 -5.04 -3.51 -2.49
CA GLU A 302 -5.04 -4.86 -3.04
C GLU A 302 -3.60 -5.38 -3.20
N ILE A 303 -3.29 -6.49 -2.53
CA ILE A 303 -2.00 -7.15 -2.65
C ILE A 303 -1.93 -7.86 -3.99
N CYS A 304 -0.98 -7.48 -4.83
CA CYS A 304 -0.77 -8.12 -6.12
C CYS A 304 -0.09 -9.49 -5.94
N ALA A 305 -0.90 -10.55 -5.87
CA ALA A 305 -0.41 -11.92 -5.66
C ALA A 305 0.08 -12.64 -6.94
N GLY A 306 0.07 -11.98 -8.10
CA GLY A 306 0.41 -12.57 -9.39
C GLY A 306 -0.56 -13.70 -9.78
N LYS A 307 -0.03 -14.86 -10.17
CA LYS A 307 -0.84 -16.06 -10.49
C LYS A 307 -1.30 -16.75 -9.21
N GLN A 308 -2.61 -16.85 -8.96
CA GLN A 308 -3.14 -17.60 -7.82
C GLN A 308 -3.10 -19.11 -8.10
N PRO A 309 -3.01 -19.97 -7.07
CA PRO A 309 -3.03 -21.42 -7.25
C PRO A 309 -4.39 -21.86 -7.80
N GLY A 310 -4.39 -22.83 -8.73
CA GLY A 310 -5.61 -23.29 -9.39
C GLY A 310 -6.25 -22.31 -10.39
N LYS A 311 -5.62 -21.16 -10.68
CA LYS A 311 -6.07 -20.23 -11.73
C LYS A 311 -5.17 -20.32 -12.96
N THR A 312 -5.78 -20.35 -14.14
CA THR A 312 -5.11 -20.54 -15.44
C THR A 312 -4.36 -19.30 -15.95
N GLY A 313 -4.39 -18.16 -15.23
CA GLY A 313 -3.68 -16.94 -15.63
C GLY A 313 -3.20 -16.12 -14.43
N ARG A 314 -2.34 -15.13 -14.70
CA ARG A 314 -2.03 -14.06 -13.73
C ARG A 314 -3.31 -13.27 -13.47
N MET A 315 -3.48 -12.81 -12.24
CA MET A 315 -4.61 -11.94 -11.91
C MET A 315 -4.51 -10.65 -12.75
N ASN A 316 -5.57 -10.36 -13.51
CA ASN A 316 -5.62 -9.15 -14.32
C ASN A 316 -5.56 -7.94 -13.38
N VAL A 317 -4.56 -7.09 -13.60
CA VAL A 317 -4.28 -5.97 -12.73
C VAL A 317 -5.35 -4.88 -12.87
N ALA A 318 -5.99 -4.76 -14.04
CA ALA A 318 -7.17 -3.93 -14.21
C ALA A 318 -8.33 -4.37 -13.28
N ASN A 319 -8.52 -5.68 -13.11
CA ASN A 319 -9.54 -6.20 -12.18
C ASN A 319 -9.20 -5.95 -10.71
N LEU A 320 -7.91 -5.78 -10.37
CA LEU A 320 -7.50 -5.33 -9.02
C LEU A 320 -7.86 -3.86 -8.81
N GLY A 321 -7.57 -3.01 -9.79
CA GLY A 321 -7.98 -1.60 -9.77
C GLY A 321 -9.49 -1.46 -9.62
N LYS A 322 -10.26 -2.11 -10.50
CA LYS A 322 -11.74 -2.16 -10.45
C LYS A 322 -12.25 -2.56 -9.07
N ARG A 323 -11.69 -3.62 -8.46
CA ARG A 323 -12.08 -4.06 -7.11
C ARG A 323 -11.76 -3.04 -6.02
N SER A 324 -10.59 -2.41 -6.12
CA SER A 324 -10.15 -1.39 -5.16
C SER A 324 -11.12 -0.20 -5.19
N VAL A 325 -11.53 0.25 -6.38
CA VAL A 325 -12.40 1.43 -6.55
C VAL A 325 -13.90 1.15 -6.46
N ARG A 326 -14.32 -0.12 -6.57
CA ARG A 326 -15.73 -0.55 -6.56
C ARG A 326 -16.59 0.09 -5.47
N PRO A 327 -16.12 0.29 -4.22
CA PRO A 327 -16.93 0.94 -3.19
C PRO A 327 -17.30 2.41 -3.49
N TRP A 328 -16.61 3.07 -4.42
CA TRP A 328 -16.78 4.49 -4.76
C TRP A 328 -17.29 4.73 -6.18
N CYS A 329 -17.39 3.69 -7.00
CA CYS A 329 -18.03 3.78 -8.32
C CYS A 329 -19.50 4.25 -8.19
N GLY A 330 -19.93 5.15 -9.08
CA GLY A 330 -21.31 5.67 -9.10
C GLY A 330 -21.65 6.68 -8.00
N LYS A 331 -20.68 7.14 -7.20
CA LYS A 331 -20.90 8.09 -6.09
C LYS A 331 -20.49 9.54 -6.40
N GLY A 332 -20.40 9.90 -7.69
CA GLY A 332 -20.02 11.26 -8.13
C GLY A 332 -18.62 11.66 -7.67
N ARG A 333 -17.64 10.76 -7.84
CA ARG A 333 -16.24 10.98 -7.48
C ARG A 333 -15.35 10.79 -8.70
N ASN A 334 -14.30 11.59 -8.77
CA ASN A 334 -13.27 11.50 -9.81
C ASN A 334 -12.15 10.58 -9.33
N ILE A 335 -11.68 9.72 -10.23
CA ILE A 335 -10.59 8.79 -9.94
C ILE A 335 -9.46 9.09 -10.93
N THR A 336 -8.34 9.58 -10.38
CA THR A 336 -7.11 9.77 -11.14
C THR A 336 -6.28 8.49 -11.06
N MET A 337 -5.81 8.03 -12.20
CA MET A 337 -5.01 6.82 -12.31
C MET A 337 -3.95 6.98 -13.40
N ASP A 338 -2.80 6.35 -13.22
CA ASP A 338 -1.72 6.35 -14.21
C ASP A 338 -2.16 5.68 -15.54
N TYR A 339 -1.44 5.96 -16.64
CA TYR A 339 -1.65 5.40 -17.97
C TYR A 339 -1.87 3.88 -17.97
N HIS A 340 -1.10 3.16 -17.15
CA HIS A 340 -1.20 1.71 -17.02
C HIS A 340 -2.61 1.22 -16.61
N TRP A 341 -3.44 2.11 -16.09
CA TRP A 341 -4.73 1.80 -15.48
C TRP A 341 -5.94 2.31 -16.26
N ARG A 342 -5.76 3.10 -17.34
CA ARG A 342 -6.89 3.79 -18.03
C ARG A 342 -8.03 2.90 -18.53
N LYS A 343 -7.80 1.59 -18.74
CA LYS A 343 -8.84 0.62 -19.16
C LYS A 343 -9.70 0.07 -17.97
N ILE A 344 -9.58 0.67 -16.77
CA ILE A 344 -10.28 0.24 -15.55
C ILE A 344 -11.70 0.84 -15.43
N CYS A 345 -11.99 1.95 -16.09
CA CYS A 345 -13.29 2.62 -15.98
C CYS A 345 -14.17 2.33 -17.19
#